data_AF-A0A2W4TG38-F1
#
_entry.id   AF-A0A2W4TG38-F1
#
_cell.length_a   1.000
_cell.length_b   1.000
_cell.length_c   1.000
_cell.angle_alpha   90.00
_cell.angle_beta   90.00
_cell.angle_gamma   90.00
#
_symmetry.space_group_name_H-M   'P 1'
#
loop_
_entity.id
_entity.type
_entity.pdbx_description
1 polymer ?
#
loop_
_entity_poly.entity_id
_entity_poly.type
_entity_poly.pdbx_seq_one_letter_code
_entity_poly.pdbx_strand_id
1 'polypeptide(L)'
;MSTLVRAARLLTIIAFGFAFALGPAAAQDSEFKQIKLTEAQIKGFIAAQEDLNKIASKLQGDSEELDEKTQAELEALAKKHGFASFD
;
A
#
# COMPACT_ATOMS: atom_id res chain seq x y z
N MET A 1 34.62 -5.59 -48.03
CA MET A 1 35.80 -5.62 -47.13
C MET A 1 36.21 -4.17 -46.89
N SER A 2 36.50 -3.65 -45.71
CA SER A 2 36.89 -4.26 -44.46
C SER A 2 36.88 -3.16 -43.38
N THR A 3 36.58 -3.57 -42.15
CA THR A 3 37.01 -2.96 -40.87
C THR A 3 36.49 -1.60 -40.39
N LEU A 4 35.96 -0.67 -41.20
CA LEU A 4 35.65 0.68 -40.65
C LEU A 4 34.31 0.86 -39.91
N VAL A 5 33.37 -0.08 -39.97
CA VAL A 5 32.01 0.09 -39.39
C VAL A 5 31.84 -0.60 -38.03
N ARG A 6 32.84 -1.33 -37.52
CA ARG A 6 32.71 -2.15 -36.30
C ARG A 6 33.10 -1.49 -34.98
N ALA A 7 33.66 -0.27 -34.99
CA ALA A 7 34.06 0.44 -33.77
C ALA A 7 33.02 1.45 -33.25
N ALA A 8 31.88 1.61 -33.93
CA ALA A 8 30.85 2.60 -33.58
C ALA A 8 29.65 2.00 -32.83
N ARG A 9 29.86 0.97 -32.01
CA ARG A 9 28.77 0.29 -31.29
C ARG A 9 29.09 -0.12 -29.85
N LEU A 10 30.03 0.57 -29.21
CA LEU A 10 30.41 0.32 -27.82
C LEU A 10 31.05 1.60 -27.27
N LEU A 11 30.26 2.67 -27.08
CA LEU A 11 30.63 3.84 -26.25
C LEU A 11 29.45 4.83 -26.18
N THR A 12 28.27 4.37 -25.79
CA THR A 12 27.10 5.28 -25.59
C THR A 12 26.17 4.81 -24.47
N ILE A 13 26.70 4.29 -23.36
CA ILE A 13 25.88 3.99 -22.16
C ILE A 13 26.61 4.39 -20.85
N ILE A 14 27.37 5.49 -20.84
CA ILE A 14 27.95 6.02 -19.58
C ILE A 14 27.53 7.48 -19.32
N ALA A 15 27.01 8.21 -20.31
CA ALA A 15 26.59 9.60 -20.10
C ALA A 15 25.14 9.79 -19.63
N PHE A 16 24.29 8.75 -19.69
CA PHE A 16 22.87 8.86 -19.26
C PHE A 16 22.62 8.39 -17.83
N GLY A 17 23.57 7.66 -17.21
CA GLY A 17 23.43 7.16 -15.84
C GLY A 17 23.85 8.15 -14.75
N PHE A 18 24.57 9.22 -15.09
CA PHE A 18 25.13 10.14 -14.09
C PHE A 18 24.20 11.33 -13.78
N ALA A 19 23.28 11.68 -14.68
CA ALA A 19 22.36 12.81 -14.47
C ALA A 19 21.15 12.46 -13.59
N PHE A 20 20.81 11.17 -13.44
CA PHE A 20 19.70 10.74 -12.57
C PHE A 20 20.13 10.49 -11.11
N ALA A 21 21.44 10.50 -10.81
CA ALA A 21 21.97 10.20 -9.48
C ALA A 21 22.11 11.44 -8.56
N LEU A 22 21.94 12.65 -9.10
CA LEU A 22 22.25 13.91 -8.38
C LEU A 22 21.15 14.98 -8.47
N GLY A 23 20.06 14.72 -9.20
CA GLY A 23 18.87 15.56 -9.09
C GLY A 23 18.23 15.32 -7.73
N PRO A 24 17.80 16.35 -6.97
CA PRO A 24 16.97 16.12 -5.81
C PRO A 24 15.79 15.28 -6.29
N ALA A 25 15.67 14.05 -5.77
CA ALA A 25 14.40 13.36 -5.80
C ALA A 25 13.46 14.34 -5.12
N ALA A 26 12.67 15.07 -5.90
CA ALA A 26 11.51 15.77 -5.40
C ALA A 26 10.56 14.67 -4.95
N ALA A 27 10.89 14.07 -3.80
CA ALA A 27 9.94 13.38 -2.98
C ALA A 27 8.81 14.38 -2.83
N GLN A 28 7.71 14.08 -3.50
CA GLN A 28 6.48 14.79 -3.31
C GLN A 28 6.14 14.51 -1.85
N ASP A 29 6.59 15.38 -0.95
CA ASP A 29 6.31 15.38 0.49
C ASP A 29 4.82 15.68 0.66
N SER A 30 3.98 14.75 0.22
CA SER A 30 2.74 14.51 0.94
C SER A 30 3.22 14.10 2.33
N GLU A 31 3.14 15.03 3.27
CA GLU A 31 3.53 14.85 4.67
C GLU A 31 2.72 13.68 5.24
N PHE A 32 3.21 12.45 5.06
CA PHE A 32 2.55 11.25 5.54
C PHE A 32 2.62 11.30 7.07
N LYS A 33 1.50 11.63 7.71
CA LYS A 33 1.37 11.54 9.16
C LYS A 33 1.40 10.07 9.58
N GLN A 34 2.60 9.59 9.88
CA GLN A 34 2.77 8.29 10.51
C GLN A 34 2.33 8.39 11.98
N ILE A 35 1.20 7.76 12.30
CA ILE A 35 0.69 7.71 13.67
C ILE A 35 1.19 6.41 14.31
N LYS A 36 1.78 6.53 15.51
CA LYS A 36 2.12 5.35 16.30
C LYS A 36 0.85 4.72 16.88
N LEU A 37 0.63 3.44 16.60
CA LEU A 37 -0.47 2.69 17.21
C LEU A 37 -0.29 2.58 18.73
N THR A 38 -1.39 2.70 19.45
CA THR A 38 -1.46 2.42 20.89
C THR A 38 -1.51 0.91 21.15
N GLU A 39 -1.13 0.49 22.36
CA GLU A 39 -1.21 -0.92 22.75
C GLU A 39 -2.66 -1.44 22.72
N ALA A 40 -3.65 -0.58 23.04
CA ALA A 40 -5.06 -0.92 22.95
C ALA A 40 -5.52 -1.18 21.51
N GLN A 41 -5.09 -0.36 20.54
CA GLN A 41 -5.41 -0.56 19.12
C GLN A 41 -4.79 -1.85 18.59
N ILE A 42 -3.56 -2.17 18.98
CA ILE A 42 -2.90 -3.42 18.59
C ILE A 42 -3.67 -4.62 19.14
N LYS A 43 -4.01 -4.62 20.43
CA LYS A 43 -4.77 -5.70 21.06
C LYS A 43 -6.18 -5.85 20.47
N GLY A 44 -6.87 -4.73 20.23
CA GLY A 44 -8.18 -4.71 19.58
C GLY A 44 -8.14 -5.35 18.20
N PHE A 45 -7.13 -5.00 17.38
CA PHE A 45 -6.95 -5.64 16.08
C PHE A 45 -6.69 -7.15 16.18
N ILE A 46 -5.80 -7.57 17.08
CA ILE A 46 -5.49 -8.99 17.28
C ILE A 46 -6.76 -9.77 17.69
N ALA A 47 -7.57 -9.21 18.57
CA ALA A 47 -8.83 -9.81 19.03
C ALA A 47 -9.90 -9.87 17.93
N ALA A 48 -9.91 -8.88 17.02
CA ALA A 48 -10.85 -8.83 15.91
C ALA A 48 -10.61 -9.91 14.84
N GLN A 49 -9.41 -10.48 14.74
CA GLN A 49 -9.03 -11.40 13.65
C GLN A 49 -9.97 -12.58 13.50
N GLU A 50 -10.39 -13.24 14.59
CA GLU A 50 -11.28 -14.40 14.50
C GLU A 50 -12.66 -14.01 13.94
N ASP A 51 -13.20 -12.90 14.40
CA ASP A 51 -14.51 -12.42 13.95
C ASP A 51 -14.47 -11.90 12.51
N LEU A 52 -13.38 -11.23 12.11
CA LEU A 52 -13.14 -10.84 10.72
C LEU A 52 -13.07 -12.07 9.81
N ASN A 53 -12.38 -13.14 10.24
CA ASN A 53 -12.30 -14.39 9.48
C ASN A 53 -13.68 -15.03 9.24
N LYS A 54 -14.62 -14.91 10.19
CA LYS A 54 -15.99 -15.44 10.04
C LYS A 54 -16.79 -14.72 8.96
N ILE A 55 -16.50 -13.44 8.72
CA ILE A 55 -17.19 -12.62 7.71
C ILE A 55 -16.38 -12.44 6.42
N ALA A 56 -15.15 -12.94 6.36
CA ALA A 56 -14.25 -12.76 5.22
C ALA A 56 -14.83 -13.24 3.88
N SER A 57 -15.72 -14.23 3.87
CA SER A 57 -16.41 -14.67 2.66
C SER A 57 -17.44 -13.66 2.14
N LYS A 58 -17.99 -12.82 3.04
CA LYS A 58 -18.92 -11.74 2.67
C LYS A 58 -18.20 -10.53 2.08
N LEU A 59 -16.92 -10.37 2.42
CA LEU A 59 -16.06 -9.31 1.91
C LEU A 59 -15.46 -9.65 0.53
N GLN A 60 -15.64 -10.89 0.07
CA GLN A 60 -15.17 -11.33 -1.24
C GLN A 60 -16.22 -11.02 -2.29
N GLY A 61 -15.87 -10.21 -3.27
CA GLY A 61 -16.73 -9.86 -4.41
C GLY A 61 -16.04 -8.87 -5.33
N ASP A 62 -16.58 -8.73 -6.54
CA ASP A 62 -16.07 -7.79 -7.55
C ASP A 62 -16.66 -6.37 -7.40
N SER A 63 -17.56 -6.16 -6.43
CA SER A 63 -18.18 -4.87 -6.17
C SER A 63 -17.28 -4.02 -5.28
N GLU A 64 -17.15 -2.74 -5.64
CA GLU A 64 -16.43 -1.75 -4.83
C GLU A 64 -17.19 -1.38 -3.53
N GLU A 65 -18.51 -1.58 -3.50
CA GLU A 65 -19.34 -1.30 -2.34
C GLU A 65 -19.75 -2.59 -1.62
N LEU A 66 -19.62 -2.56 -0.28
CA LEU A 66 -20.17 -3.59 0.58
C LEU A 66 -21.68 -3.39 0.71
N ASP A 67 -22.44 -4.48 0.76
CA ASP A 67 -23.86 -4.38 1.07
C ASP A 67 -24.08 -3.80 2.48
N GLU A 68 -25.18 -3.06 2.66
CA GLU A 68 -25.47 -2.32 3.91
C GLU A 68 -25.42 -3.21 5.15
N LYS A 69 -25.81 -4.48 5.03
CA LYS A 69 -25.81 -5.43 6.14
C LYS A 69 -24.39 -5.83 6.52
N THR A 70 -23.53 -6.10 5.54
CA THR A 70 -22.12 -6.38 5.80
C THR A 70 -21.41 -5.16 6.39
N GLN A 71 -21.72 -3.94 5.95
CA GLN A 71 -21.18 -2.71 6.54
C GLN A 71 -21.62 -2.55 8.00
N ALA A 72 -22.90 -2.80 8.31
CA ALA A 72 -23.41 -2.76 9.68
C ALA A 72 -22.77 -3.83 10.59
N GLU A 73 -22.52 -5.03 10.07
CA GLU A 73 -21.81 -6.08 10.80
C GLU A 73 -20.35 -5.69 11.12
N LEU A 74 -19.66 -5.05 10.17
CA LEU A 74 -18.29 -4.54 10.37
C LEU A 74 -18.24 -3.39 11.38
N GLU A 75 -19.19 -2.47 11.32
CA GLU A 75 -19.30 -1.36 12.26
C GLU A 75 -19.53 -1.85 13.70
N ALA A 76 -20.41 -2.84 13.86
CA ALA A 76 -20.63 -3.49 15.15
C ALA A 76 -19.37 -4.20 15.65
N LEU A 77 -18.61 -4.82 14.75
CA LEU A 77 -17.37 -5.51 15.08
C LEU A 77 -16.27 -4.54 15.51
N ALA A 78 -16.11 -3.43 14.78
CA ALA A 78 -15.15 -2.38 15.11
C ALA A 78 -15.40 -1.85 16.54
N LYS A 79 -16.66 -1.50 16.84
CA LYS A 79 -17.07 -1.04 18.18
C LYS A 79 -16.85 -2.10 19.26
N LYS A 80 -17.19 -3.37 18.98
CA LYS A 80 -16.96 -4.49 19.90
C LYS A 80 -15.49 -4.62 20.31
N HIS A 81 -14.56 -4.34 19.41
CA HIS A 81 -13.11 -4.46 19.64
C HIS A 81 -12.42 -3.13 20.00
N GLY A 82 -13.19 -2.09 20.32
CA GLY A 82 -12.68 -0.83 20.86
C GLY A 82 -12.24 0.20 19.82
N PHE A 83 -12.62 0.02 18.55
CA PHE A 83 -12.48 1.03 17.51
C PHE A 83 -13.69 1.98 17.50
N ALA A 84 -13.49 3.20 16.99
CA ALA A 84 -14.55 4.21 16.93
C ALA A 84 -15.59 3.92 15.85
N SER A 85 -15.11 3.47 14.68
CA SER A 85 -15.87 3.16 13.46
C SER A 85 -15.12 2.14 12.61
N PHE A 86 -15.81 1.56 11.64
CA PHE A 86 -15.22 0.83 10.53
C PHE A 86 -14.78 1.77 9.39
N ASP A 87 -15.53 2.84 9.12
CA ASP A 87 -15.17 3.93 8.20
C ASP A 87 -13.92 4.71 8.65
#